data_AF-A0A962V4Z2-F1
#
_entry.id   AF-A0A962V4Z2-F1
#
_cell.length_a   1.000
_cell.length_b   1.000
_cell.length_c   1.000
_cell.angle_alpha   90.00
_cell.angle_beta   90.00
_cell.angle_gamma   90.00
#
_symmetry.space_group_name_H-M   'P 1'
#
loop_
_entity.id
_entity.type
_entity.pdbx_description
1 polymer ?
#
loop_
_entity_poly.entity_id
_entity_poly.type
_entity_poly.pdbx_seq_one_letter_code
_entity_poly.pdbx_strand_id
1 'polypeptide(L)'
;QYDPEDSGLQTFLTDARTEWDALGPADDAEARRLQRDFEQACGQLREQWRKLGQHFAQSRRMRLTLADAEHLLQRSGQVLDSDVTELEQRWRHLPRLETKALQTELEQQFERILSQLRARLQRQAERKEQEQEALQTSMDELEQALNEGELQQALDLQKKIKELLEHNISLSRRQISQVEHRLQAAAGVIGQLNGWRRWGTNQAREHLIENVEQLLEQNLAPAELARQVQAARMAWKEMDSGGVAPRALWKRFDTACERAYEPCRAYFQEQAALRQQHLAERQSLCDDLQQWLEQTDWSSSSVDWREVSSRIQKTQQQWRQIGAVNRAERRAIEKRYQSLLQQVQGKLQPQI
;
A
#
# COMPACT_ATOMS: atom_id res chain seq x y z
N GLN A 1 32.28 -34.40 -39.08
CA GLN A 1 33.36 -34.59 -40.07
C GLN A 1 32.96 -35.69 -41.04
N TYR A 2 32.02 -35.39 -41.93
CA TYR A 2 31.69 -36.18 -43.11
C TYR A 2 31.20 -35.15 -44.12
N ASP A 3 31.98 -34.91 -45.16
CA ASP A 3 31.55 -34.12 -46.31
C ASP A 3 31.18 -35.14 -47.39
N PRO A 4 29.90 -35.59 -47.46
CA PRO A 4 29.45 -36.64 -48.37
C PRO A 4 29.63 -36.29 -49.86
N GLU A 5 29.95 -35.03 -50.16
CA GLU A 5 29.95 -34.49 -51.53
C GLU A 5 31.22 -34.86 -52.32
N ASP A 6 32.35 -35.16 -51.67
CA ASP A 6 33.62 -35.36 -52.38
C ASP A 6 33.87 -36.85 -52.72
N SER A 7 33.42 -37.81 -51.91
CA SER A 7 33.76 -39.23 -52.14
C SER A 7 32.98 -39.87 -53.30
N GLY A 8 31.71 -39.52 -53.49
CA GLY A 8 30.88 -40.09 -54.55
C GLY A 8 31.30 -39.66 -55.95
N LEU A 9 31.59 -38.37 -56.13
CA LEU A 9 32.10 -37.84 -57.40
C LEU A 9 33.49 -38.37 -57.73
N GLN A 10 34.39 -38.41 -56.74
CA GLN A 10 35.75 -38.91 -56.97
C GLN A 10 35.73 -40.40 -57.33
N THR A 11 34.87 -41.20 -56.69
CA THR A 11 34.69 -42.62 -57.04
C THR A 11 34.15 -42.73 -58.47
N PHE A 12 33.06 -42.02 -58.81
CA PHE A 12 32.48 -42.03 -60.16
C PHE A 12 33.47 -41.61 -61.25
N LEU A 13 34.25 -40.54 -61.02
CA LEU A 13 35.26 -40.07 -61.97
C LEU A 13 36.44 -41.04 -62.11
N THR A 14 36.77 -41.78 -61.05
CA THR A 14 37.83 -42.81 -61.06
C THR A 14 37.37 -44.04 -61.82
N ASP A 15 36.13 -44.48 -61.60
CA ASP A 15 35.51 -45.60 -62.30
C ASP A 15 35.36 -45.29 -63.80
N ALA A 16 34.80 -44.12 -64.13
CA ALA A 16 34.65 -43.66 -65.51
C ALA A 16 36.00 -43.53 -66.23
N ARG A 17 37.06 -43.13 -65.53
CA ARG A 17 38.42 -43.08 -66.10
C ARG A 17 38.98 -44.48 -66.33
N THR A 18 38.76 -45.40 -65.39
CA THR A 18 39.21 -46.80 -65.49
C THR A 18 38.53 -47.52 -66.66
N GLU A 19 37.23 -47.31 -66.84
CA GLU A 19 36.47 -47.83 -67.98
C GLU A 19 36.93 -47.22 -69.31
N TRP A 20 37.24 -45.92 -69.33
CA TRP A 20 37.75 -45.22 -70.51
C TRP A 20 39.15 -45.71 -70.91
N ASP A 21 40.06 -45.84 -69.94
CA ASP A 21 41.43 -46.32 -70.18
C ASP A 21 41.44 -47.79 -70.63
N ALA A 22 40.41 -48.58 -70.29
CA ALA A 22 40.25 -49.98 -70.74
C ALA A 22 39.90 -50.12 -72.25
N LEU A 23 39.49 -49.04 -72.92
CA LEU A 23 39.20 -49.04 -74.36
C LEU A 23 40.45 -49.01 -75.25
N GLY A 24 41.64 -48.79 -74.66
CA GLY A 24 42.93 -48.77 -75.37
C GLY A 24 43.42 -47.37 -75.78
N PRO A 25 44.67 -47.25 -76.26
CA PRO A 25 45.29 -45.96 -76.58
C PRO A 25 44.67 -45.26 -77.80
N ALA A 26 44.71 -43.93 -77.81
CA ALA A 26 44.16 -43.10 -78.88
C ALA A 26 45.07 -43.05 -80.13
N ASP A 27 45.01 -44.11 -80.93
CA ASP A 27 45.95 -44.34 -82.02
C ASP A 27 45.65 -43.50 -83.28
N ASP A 28 44.39 -43.12 -83.51
CA ASP A 28 43.96 -42.30 -84.65
C ASP A 28 43.49 -40.88 -84.24
N ALA A 29 43.21 -40.04 -85.25
CA ALA A 29 42.81 -38.65 -85.02
C ALA A 29 41.44 -38.52 -84.33
N GLU A 30 40.55 -39.51 -84.51
CA GLU A 30 39.21 -39.53 -83.93
C GLU A 30 39.26 -39.90 -82.44
N ALA A 31 40.04 -40.92 -82.08
CA ALA A 31 40.28 -41.31 -80.69
C ALA A 31 40.96 -40.19 -79.88
N ARG A 32 41.90 -39.43 -80.47
CA ARG A 32 42.52 -38.26 -79.79
C ARG A 32 41.54 -37.09 -79.61
N ARG A 33 40.55 -36.96 -80.49
CA ARG A 33 39.46 -35.99 -80.32
C ARG A 33 38.55 -36.43 -79.17
N LEU A 34 38.13 -37.69 -79.17
CA LEU A 34 37.29 -38.26 -78.11
C LEU A 34 37.96 -38.20 -76.72
N GLN A 35 39.28 -38.45 -76.65
CA GLN A 35 40.06 -38.28 -75.41
C GLN A 35 39.97 -36.86 -74.86
N ARG A 36 40.11 -35.84 -75.73
CA ARG A 36 40.01 -34.43 -75.32
C ARG A 36 38.60 -34.08 -74.89
N ASP A 37 37.58 -34.57 -75.60
CA ASP A 37 36.18 -34.35 -75.27
C ASP A 37 35.83 -35.00 -73.91
N PHE A 38 36.33 -36.21 -73.62
CA PHE A 38 36.20 -36.88 -72.33
C PHE A 38 36.88 -36.11 -71.19
N GLU A 39 38.14 -35.69 -71.37
CA GLU A 39 38.87 -34.90 -70.37
C GLU A 39 38.20 -33.55 -70.10
N GLN A 40 37.67 -32.91 -71.15
CA GLN A 40 36.88 -31.70 -71.04
C GLN A 40 35.57 -31.94 -70.26
N ALA A 41 34.86 -33.02 -70.53
CA ALA A 41 33.64 -33.39 -69.81
C ALA A 41 33.91 -33.68 -68.33
N CYS A 42 34.97 -34.43 -68.00
CA CYS A 42 35.40 -34.65 -66.62
C CYS A 42 35.78 -33.34 -65.91
N GLY A 43 36.48 -32.43 -66.60
CA GLY A 43 36.82 -31.11 -66.08
C GLY A 43 35.60 -30.23 -65.81
N GLN A 44 34.64 -30.22 -66.73
CA GLN A 44 33.36 -29.51 -66.57
C GLN A 44 32.55 -30.07 -65.39
N LEU A 45 32.50 -31.39 -65.25
CA LEU A 45 31.80 -32.03 -64.13
C LEU A 45 32.44 -31.66 -62.78
N ARG A 46 33.78 -31.73 -62.67
CA ARG A 46 34.50 -31.30 -61.45
C ARG A 46 34.20 -29.84 -61.10
N GLU A 47 34.20 -28.95 -62.09
CA GLU A 47 33.93 -27.54 -61.87
C GLU A 47 32.48 -27.27 -61.44
N GLN A 48 31.51 -27.97 -62.03
CA GLN A 48 30.10 -27.89 -61.63
C GLN A 48 29.89 -28.38 -60.19
N TRP A 49 30.52 -29.50 -59.82
CA TRP A 49 30.47 -30.02 -58.46
C TRP A 49 31.16 -29.11 -57.44
N ARG A 50 32.31 -28.53 -57.79
CA ARG A 50 32.99 -27.54 -56.95
C ARG A 50 32.10 -26.32 -56.67
N LYS A 51 31.38 -25.82 -57.68
CA LYS A 51 30.42 -24.73 -57.53
C LYS A 51 29.25 -25.14 -56.63
N LEU A 52 28.67 -26.32 -56.87
CA LEU A 52 27.58 -26.88 -56.07
C LEU A 52 27.96 -26.96 -54.58
N GLY A 53 29.13 -27.51 -54.25
CA GLY A 53 29.62 -27.60 -52.87
C GLY A 53 29.91 -26.24 -52.25
N GLN A 54 30.40 -25.27 -53.03
CA GLN A 54 30.51 -23.88 -52.56
C GLN A 54 29.15 -23.28 -52.22
N HIS A 55 28.11 -23.51 -53.04
CA HIS A 55 26.75 -23.04 -52.74
C HIS A 55 26.17 -23.70 -51.49
N PHE A 56 26.36 -25.01 -51.31
CA PHE A 56 25.93 -25.70 -50.09
C PHE A 56 26.65 -25.18 -48.85
N ALA A 57 27.97 -24.99 -48.92
CA ALA A 57 28.74 -24.43 -47.82
C ALA A 57 28.30 -23.00 -47.46
N GLN A 58 28.01 -22.16 -48.46
CA GLN A 58 27.49 -20.81 -48.25
C GLN A 58 26.10 -20.81 -47.60
N SER A 59 25.18 -21.61 -48.13
CA SER A 59 23.81 -21.77 -47.60
C SER A 59 23.85 -22.25 -46.14
N ARG A 60 24.73 -23.21 -45.84
CA ARG A 60 24.92 -23.71 -44.47
C ARG A 60 25.42 -22.62 -43.53
N ARG A 61 26.38 -21.77 -43.94
CA ARG A 61 26.88 -20.66 -43.10
C ARG A 61 25.79 -19.62 -42.79
N MET A 62 24.96 -19.29 -43.78
CA MET A 62 23.80 -18.41 -43.57
C MET A 62 22.81 -19.03 -42.58
N ARG A 63 22.45 -20.31 -42.74
CA ARG A 63 21.57 -21.01 -41.80
C ARG A 63 22.12 -21.11 -40.38
N LEU A 64 23.43 -21.29 -40.21
CA LEU A 64 24.07 -21.25 -38.90
C LEU A 64 23.97 -19.87 -38.25
N THR A 65 24.16 -18.80 -39.03
CA THR A 65 24.03 -17.43 -38.51
C THR A 65 22.57 -17.10 -38.14
N LEU A 66 21.59 -17.63 -38.87
CA LEU A 66 20.18 -17.57 -38.49
C LEU A 66 19.91 -18.30 -37.17
N ALA A 67 20.45 -19.51 -37.00
CA ALA A 67 20.30 -20.27 -35.76
C ALA A 67 20.91 -19.52 -34.55
N ASP A 68 22.07 -18.88 -34.73
CA ASP A 68 22.68 -18.02 -33.70
C ASP A 68 21.76 -16.83 -33.35
N ALA A 69 21.15 -16.19 -34.36
CA ALA A 69 20.22 -15.09 -34.19
C ALA A 69 18.95 -15.51 -33.43
N GLU A 70 18.38 -16.67 -33.77
CA GLU A 70 17.21 -17.25 -33.09
C GLU A 70 17.54 -17.58 -31.64
N HIS A 71 18.72 -18.16 -31.37
CA HIS A 71 19.16 -18.45 -30.02
C HIS A 71 19.32 -17.17 -29.18
N LEU A 72 19.91 -16.11 -29.76
CA LEU A 72 20.00 -14.80 -29.10
C LEU A 72 18.62 -14.23 -28.78
N LEU A 73 17.65 -14.39 -29.68
CA LEU A 73 16.28 -13.92 -29.49
C LEU A 73 15.54 -14.70 -28.39
N GLN A 74 15.78 -16.01 -28.27
CA GLN A 74 15.11 -16.88 -27.29
C GLN A 74 15.71 -16.82 -25.89
N ARG A 75 16.95 -16.32 -25.74
CA ARG A 75 17.61 -16.17 -24.44
C ARG A 75 16.73 -15.37 -23.47
N SER A 76 16.59 -15.81 -22.22
CA SER A 76 15.76 -15.15 -21.19
C SER A 76 16.40 -13.89 -20.58
N GLY A 77 17.68 -13.62 -20.87
CA GLY A 77 18.45 -12.51 -20.31
C GLY A 77 18.37 -11.19 -21.08
N GLN A 78 19.19 -10.21 -20.66
CA GLN A 78 19.39 -8.97 -21.43
C GLN A 78 20.07 -9.29 -22.76
N VAL A 79 19.67 -8.55 -23.80
CA VAL A 79 20.31 -8.60 -25.11
C VAL A 79 21.28 -7.43 -25.14
N LEU A 80 22.52 -7.68 -25.53
CA LEU A 80 23.51 -6.62 -25.65
C LEU A 80 23.48 -6.04 -27.05
N ASP A 81 23.63 -4.73 -27.16
CA ASP A 81 23.73 -4.03 -28.44
C ASP A 81 24.96 -4.51 -29.26
N SER A 82 26.03 -4.88 -28.56
CA SER A 82 27.23 -5.49 -29.16
C SER A 82 26.92 -6.80 -29.88
N ASP A 83 26.08 -7.67 -29.29
CA ASP A 83 25.76 -8.98 -29.84
C ASP A 83 24.94 -8.84 -31.14
N VAL A 84 24.01 -7.89 -31.16
CA VAL A 84 23.20 -7.58 -32.35
C VAL A 84 24.07 -6.93 -33.44
N THR A 85 24.98 -6.02 -33.06
CA THR A 85 25.90 -5.38 -34.00
C THR A 85 26.85 -6.40 -34.64
N GLU A 86 27.41 -7.32 -33.84
CA GLU A 86 28.27 -8.41 -34.35
C GLU A 86 27.50 -9.33 -35.29
N LEU A 87 26.27 -9.69 -34.94
CA LEU A 87 25.39 -10.52 -35.78
C LEU A 87 25.10 -9.87 -37.13
N GLU A 88 24.79 -8.57 -37.15
CA GLU A 88 24.57 -7.80 -38.38
C GLU A 88 25.82 -7.76 -39.27
N GLN A 89 27.00 -7.55 -38.67
CA GLN A 89 28.27 -7.56 -39.39
C GLN A 89 28.56 -8.93 -39.99
N ARG A 90 28.43 -10.00 -39.19
CA ARG A 90 28.60 -11.39 -39.65
C ARG A 90 27.70 -11.70 -40.84
N TRP A 91 26.43 -11.31 -40.80
CA TRP A 91 25.49 -11.52 -41.91
C TRP A 91 25.87 -10.75 -43.17
N ARG A 92 26.24 -9.46 -43.04
CA ARG A 92 26.63 -8.60 -44.17
C ARG A 92 27.86 -9.09 -44.91
N HIS A 93 28.79 -9.75 -44.20
CA HIS A 93 30.02 -10.27 -44.80
C HIS A 93 29.87 -11.64 -45.47
N LEU A 94 28.68 -12.27 -45.40
CA LEU A 94 28.45 -13.54 -46.09
C LEU A 94 28.26 -13.32 -47.61
N PRO A 95 28.88 -14.15 -48.46
CA PRO A 95 28.66 -14.09 -49.90
C PRO A 95 27.21 -14.46 -50.25
N ARG A 96 26.66 -13.83 -51.30
CA ARG A 96 25.29 -14.09 -51.78
C ARG A 96 25.19 -15.42 -52.51
N LEU A 97 24.07 -16.12 -52.32
CA LEU A 97 23.75 -17.35 -53.05
C LEU A 97 23.34 -17.04 -54.49
N GLU A 98 23.70 -17.91 -55.42
CA GLU A 98 23.25 -17.82 -56.82
C GLU A 98 21.75 -18.12 -56.96
N THR A 99 21.20 -18.98 -56.10
CA THR A 99 19.78 -19.31 -56.04
C THR A 99 18.99 -18.16 -55.41
N LYS A 100 18.49 -17.25 -56.26
CA LYS A 100 17.75 -16.04 -55.84
C LYS A 100 16.60 -16.32 -54.87
N ALA A 101 15.80 -17.37 -55.11
CA ALA A 101 14.66 -17.69 -54.25
C ALA A 101 15.08 -18.01 -52.81
N LEU A 102 16.10 -18.85 -52.65
CA LEU A 102 16.63 -19.22 -51.34
C LEU A 102 17.36 -18.05 -50.67
N GLN A 103 18.09 -17.23 -51.44
CA GLN A 103 18.71 -16.01 -50.92
C GLN A 103 17.66 -15.09 -50.30
N THR A 104 16.59 -14.80 -51.03
CA THR A 104 15.50 -13.93 -50.56
C THR A 104 14.81 -14.50 -49.32
N GLU A 105 14.57 -15.81 -49.27
CA GLU A 105 13.96 -16.47 -48.11
C GLU A 105 14.82 -16.30 -46.85
N LEU A 106 16.13 -16.57 -46.94
CA LEU A 106 17.05 -16.45 -45.80
C LEU A 106 17.24 -14.98 -45.37
N GLU A 107 17.28 -14.05 -46.32
CA GLU A 107 17.31 -12.60 -46.04
C GLU A 107 16.06 -12.15 -45.28
N GLN A 108 14.86 -12.54 -45.74
CA GLN A 108 13.61 -12.21 -45.06
C GLN A 108 13.53 -12.80 -43.64
N GLN A 109 14.00 -14.04 -43.47
CA GLN A 109 14.07 -14.67 -42.14
C GLN A 109 15.01 -13.91 -41.21
N PHE A 110 16.19 -13.52 -41.70
CA PHE A 110 17.17 -12.77 -40.92
C PHE A 110 16.65 -11.38 -40.53
N GLU A 111 16.11 -10.63 -41.49
CA GLU A 111 15.52 -9.31 -41.25
C GLU A 111 14.39 -9.37 -40.22
N ARG A 112 13.56 -10.41 -40.26
CA ARG A 112 12.51 -10.63 -39.26
C ARG A 112 13.09 -10.82 -37.87
N ILE A 113 14.07 -11.71 -37.69
CA ILE A 113 14.71 -11.95 -36.38
C ILE A 113 15.42 -10.68 -35.90
N LEU A 114 16.12 -9.98 -36.78
CA LEU A 114 16.83 -8.75 -36.46
C LEU A 114 15.87 -7.64 -36.00
N SER A 115 14.72 -7.50 -36.65
CA SER A 115 13.68 -6.54 -36.23
C SER A 115 13.15 -6.86 -34.83
N GLN A 116 12.99 -8.14 -34.50
CA GLN A 116 12.56 -8.59 -33.17
C GLN A 116 13.63 -8.34 -32.11
N LEU A 117 14.90 -8.60 -32.41
CA LEU A 117 16.03 -8.29 -31.53
C LEU A 117 16.15 -6.80 -31.25
N ARG A 118 16.06 -5.96 -32.29
CA ARG A 118 16.08 -4.50 -32.15
C ARG A 118 14.89 -3.98 -31.33
N ALA A 119 13.69 -4.49 -31.57
CA ALA A 119 12.52 -4.15 -30.76
C ALA A 119 12.71 -4.55 -29.28
N ARG A 120 13.38 -5.69 -29.02
CA ARG A 120 13.68 -6.14 -27.66
C ARG A 120 14.76 -5.27 -26.99
N LEU A 121 15.76 -4.79 -27.73
CA LEU A 121 16.74 -3.81 -27.24
C LEU A 121 16.07 -2.48 -26.91
N GLN A 122 15.20 -1.99 -27.79
CA GLN A 122 14.44 -0.75 -27.57
C GLN A 122 13.59 -0.85 -26.30
N ARG A 123 12.82 -1.94 -26.12
CA ARG A 123 12.03 -2.15 -24.89
C ARG A 123 12.90 -2.20 -23.64
N GLN A 124 14.12 -2.74 -23.72
CA GLN A 124 15.05 -2.74 -22.59
C GLN A 124 15.55 -1.33 -22.27
N ALA A 125 15.81 -0.49 -23.29
CA ALA A 125 16.21 0.90 -23.11
C ALA A 125 15.06 1.74 -22.54
N GLU A 126 13.86 1.65 -23.13
CA GLU A 126 12.65 2.33 -22.67
C GLU A 126 12.32 1.98 -21.22
N ARG A 127 12.41 0.70 -20.85
CA ARG A 127 12.18 0.27 -19.47
C ARG A 127 13.18 0.90 -18.50
N LYS A 128 14.47 0.94 -18.86
CA LYS A 128 15.49 1.59 -18.02
C LYS A 128 15.25 3.09 -17.88
N GLU A 129 14.86 3.75 -18.96
CA GLU A 129 14.54 5.18 -18.97
C GLU A 129 13.32 5.48 -18.10
N GLN A 130 12.24 4.71 -18.24
CA GLN A 130 11.03 4.83 -17.40
C GLN A 130 11.33 4.58 -15.93
N GLU A 131 12.14 3.57 -15.61
CA GLU A 131 12.58 3.27 -14.24
C GLU A 131 13.38 4.44 -13.64
N GLN A 132 14.26 5.07 -14.43
CA GLN A 132 15.02 6.24 -14.02
C GLN A 132 14.14 7.48 -13.86
N GLU A 133 13.24 7.73 -14.79
CA GLU A 133 12.30 8.86 -14.74
C GLU A 133 11.37 8.76 -13.53
N ALA A 134 10.80 7.58 -13.27
CA ALA A 134 9.93 7.37 -12.11
C ALA A 134 10.65 7.62 -10.77
N LEU A 135 11.95 7.26 -10.69
CA LEU A 135 12.77 7.53 -9.52
C LEU A 135 13.07 9.02 -9.37
N GLN A 136 13.40 9.68 -10.46
CA GLN A 136 13.66 11.13 -10.48
C GLN A 136 12.41 11.91 -10.08
N THR A 137 11.25 11.60 -10.68
CA THR A 137 9.96 12.21 -10.34
C THR A 137 9.62 12.01 -8.87
N SER A 138 9.75 10.78 -8.34
CA SER A 138 9.47 10.53 -6.91
C SER A 138 10.43 11.31 -5.98
N MET A 139 11.68 11.51 -6.40
CA MET A 139 12.64 12.32 -5.66
C MET A 139 12.29 13.82 -5.69
N ASP A 140 11.84 14.33 -6.84
CA ASP A 140 11.42 15.72 -7.00
C ASP A 140 10.13 16.00 -6.20
N GLU A 141 9.17 15.07 -6.23
CA GLU A 141 7.96 15.09 -5.38
C GLU A 141 8.32 15.09 -3.89
N LEU A 142 9.33 14.32 -3.48
CA LEU A 142 9.79 14.29 -2.09
C LEU A 142 10.33 15.66 -1.67
N GLU A 143 11.18 16.26 -2.50
CA GLU A 143 11.75 17.58 -2.22
C GLU A 143 10.68 18.67 -2.20
N GLN A 144 9.67 18.59 -3.08
CA GLN A 144 8.52 19.50 -3.07
C GLN A 144 7.70 19.34 -1.79
N ALA A 145 7.31 18.11 -1.42
CA ALA A 145 6.57 17.84 -0.19
C ALA A 145 7.29 18.38 1.05
N LEU A 146 8.63 18.30 1.07
CA LEU A 146 9.45 18.86 2.15
C LEU A 146 9.44 20.39 2.17
N ASN A 147 9.49 21.04 1.01
CA ASN A 147 9.38 22.50 0.91
C ASN A 147 8.00 23.00 1.33
N GLU A 148 6.94 22.24 1.06
CA GLU A 148 5.57 22.54 1.47
C GLU A 148 5.29 22.16 2.93
N GLY A 149 6.19 21.41 3.57
CA GLY A 149 6.04 20.95 4.96
C GLY A 149 5.10 19.76 5.13
N GLU A 150 4.75 19.07 4.06
CA GLU A 150 3.86 17.89 4.03
C GLU A 150 4.58 16.63 4.54
N LEU A 151 4.76 16.56 5.86
CA LEU A 151 5.58 15.53 6.51
C LEU A 151 5.13 14.09 6.22
N GLN A 152 3.83 13.81 6.14
CA GLN A 152 3.35 12.44 5.87
C GLN A 152 3.65 12.02 4.44
N GLN A 153 3.36 12.88 3.46
CA GLN A 153 3.65 12.63 2.05
C GLN A 153 5.16 12.40 1.85
N ALA A 154 6.01 13.21 2.51
CA ALA A 154 7.45 13.04 2.46
C ALA A 154 7.93 11.68 3.03
N LEU A 155 7.32 11.18 4.10
CA LEU A 155 7.65 9.87 4.68
C LEU A 155 7.25 8.73 3.73
N ASP A 156 6.07 8.81 3.12
CA ASP A 156 5.58 7.82 2.17
C ASP A 156 6.45 7.78 0.91
N LEU A 157 6.82 8.94 0.36
CA LEU A 157 7.72 9.06 -0.78
C LEU A 157 9.13 8.53 -0.45
N GLN A 158 9.68 8.87 0.72
CA GLN A 158 10.98 8.34 1.14
C GLN A 158 10.97 6.80 1.19
N LYS A 159 9.89 6.20 1.69
CA LYS A 159 9.73 4.75 1.71
C LYS A 159 9.65 4.17 0.29
N LYS A 160 8.81 4.74 -0.57
CA LYS A 160 8.68 4.33 -1.99
C LYS A 160 10.02 4.37 -2.72
N ILE A 161 10.81 5.43 -2.53
CA ILE A 161 12.13 5.57 -3.17
C ILE A 161 13.09 4.47 -2.68
N LYS A 162 13.11 4.16 -1.39
CA LYS A 162 13.96 3.07 -0.86
C LYS A 162 13.57 1.71 -1.44
N GLU A 163 12.27 1.43 -1.54
CA GLU A 163 11.77 0.20 -2.16
C GLU A 163 12.19 0.11 -3.64
N LEU A 164 12.08 1.22 -4.38
CA LEU A 164 12.55 1.31 -5.76
C LEU A 164 14.06 1.06 -5.86
N LEU A 165 14.89 1.61 -4.96
CA LEU A 165 16.33 1.37 -4.98
C LEU A 165 16.71 -0.09 -4.68
N GLU A 166 15.97 -0.76 -3.80
CA GLU A 166 16.21 -2.17 -3.46
C GLU A 166 15.83 -3.12 -4.62
N HIS A 167 14.77 -2.81 -5.36
CA HIS A 167 14.19 -3.72 -6.36
C HIS A 167 14.64 -3.41 -7.80
N ASN A 168 15.29 -2.27 -8.04
CA ASN A 168 15.55 -1.74 -9.39
C ASN A 168 17.06 -1.63 -9.69
N ILE A 169 17.68 -2.77 -10.00
CA ILE A 169 19.15 -2.93 -10.12
C ILE A 169 19.70 -2.44 -11.49
N SER A 170 18.91 -1.67 -12.27
CA SER A 170 19.31 -1.17 -13.60
C SER A 170 19.93 0.23 -13.59
N LEU A 171 20.58 0.65 -12.49
CA LEU A 171 21.15 2.00 -12.34
C LEU A 171 22.68 1.96 -12.30
N SER A 172 23.32 3.02 -12.82
CA SER A 172 24.76 3.20 -12.67
C SER A 172 25.13 3.57 -11.23
N ARG A 173 26.35 3.20 -10.79
CA ARG A 173 26.86 3.56 -9.45
C ARG A 173 26.78 5.06 -9.16
N ARG A 174 26.97 5.90 -10.17
CA ARG A 174 26.88 7.37 -10.05
C ARG A 174 25.44 7.81 -9.75
N GLN A 175 24.46 7.24 -10.46
CA GLN A 175 23.04 7.56 -10.23
C GLN A 175 22.60 7.15 -8.83
N ILE A 176 22.99 5.95 -8.39
CA ILE A 176 22.70 5.47 -7.03
C ILE A 176 23.26 6.46 -5.99
N SER A 177 24.53 6.83 -6.11
CA SER A 177 25.15 7.80 -5.20
C SER A 177 24.49 9.18 -5.20
N GLN A 178 24.02 9.66 -6.36
CA GLN A 178 23.28 10.92 -6.45
C GLN A 178 21.93 10.86 -5.71
N VAL A 179 21.17 9.78 -5.90
CA VAL A 179 19.88 9.59 -5.23
C VAL A 179 20.08 9.41 -3.72
N GLU A 180 21.07 8.63 -3.30
CA GLU A 180 21.43 8.46 -1.88
C GLU A 180 21.76 9.79 -1.20
N HIS A 181 22.55 10.65 -1.86
CA HIS A 181 22.90 11.96 -1.32
C HIS A 181 21.65 12.84 -1.13
N ARG A 182 20.74 12.87 -2.12
CA ARG A 182 19.47 13.61 -2.01
C ARG A 182 18.57 13.04 -0.90
N LEU A 183 18.48 11.72 -0.79
CA LEU A 183 17.74 11.05 0.29
C LEU A 183 18.29 11.38 1.68
N GLN A 184 19.61 11.49 1.83
CA GLN A 184 20.23 11.88 3.09
C GLN A 184 19.88 13.33 3.45
N ALA A 185 19.93 14.26 2.47
CA ALA A 185 19.51 15.63 2.68
C ALA A 185 18.03 15.72 3.09
N ALA A 186 17.16 15.01 2.37
CA ALA A 186 15.74 14.89 2.69
C ALA A 186 15.50 14.33 4.09
N ALA A 187 16.25 13.30 4.50
CA ALA A 187 16.15 12.74 5.86
C ALA A 187 16.49 13.77 6.95
N GLY A 188 17.44 14.67 6.68
CA GLY A 188 17.74 15.80 7.56
C GLY A 188 16.55 16.75 7.74
N VAL A 189 15.91 17.14 6.64
CA VAL A 189 14.72 18.02 6.66
C VAL A 189 13.53 17.35 7.33
N ILE A 190 13.27 16.07 7.04
CA ILE A 190 12.23 15.27 7.72
C ILE A 190 12.46 15.27 9.24
N GLY A 191 13.72 15.15 9.67
CA GLY A 191 14.10 15.22 11.08
C GLY A 191 13.76 16.58 11.70
N GLN A 192 14.06 17.68 11.00
CA GLN A 192 13.74 19.04 11.44
C GLN A 192 12.23 19.28 11.53
N LEU A 193 11.45 18.90 10.51
CA LEU A 193 9.99 19.02 10.50
C LEU A 193 9.34 18.21 11.63
N ASN A 194 9.82 16.98 11.87
CA ASN A 194 9.39 16.20 13.03
C ASN A 194 9.73 16.89 14.35
N GLY A 195 10.91 17.51 14.44
CA GLY A 195 11.32 18.32 15.58
C GLY A 195 10.37 19.48 15.84
N TRP A 196 10.05 20.26 14.80
CA TRP A 196 9.11 21.38 14.89
C TRP A 196 7.70 20.94 15.26
N ARG A 197 7.19 19.85 14.66
CA ARG A 197 5.88 19.27 15.02
C ARG A 197 5.84 18.91 16.50
N ARG A 198 6.85 18.19 17.00
CA ARG A 198 6.94 17.82 18.43
C ARG A 198 7.05 19.04 19.34
N TRP A 199 7.86 20.01 18.95
CA TRP A 199 8.02 21.26 19.70
C TRP A 199 6.70 22.02 19.78
N GLY A 200 5.99 22.22 18.67
CA GLY A 200 4.69 22.89 18.64
C GLY A 200 3.61 22.15 19.44
N THR A 201 3.56 20.81 19.36
CA THR A 201 2.66 20.02 20.22
C THR A 201 3.00 20.18 21.71
N ASN A 202 4.29 20.22 22.07
CA ASN A 202 4.69 20.44 23.46
C ASN A 202 4.39 21.86 23.94
N GLN A 203 4.53 22.87 23.09
CA GLN A 203 4.13 24.23 23.41
C GLN A 203 2.61 24.33 23.64
N ALA A 204 1.80 23.67 22.81
CA ALA A 204 0.35 23.59 23.02
C ALA A 204 -0.02 22.88 24.33
N ARG A 205 0.72 21.83 24.71
CA ARG A 205 0.59 21.16 26.01
C ARG A 205 0.94 22.09 27.16
N GLU A 206 2.00 22.88 27.06
CA GLU A 206 2.37 23.88 28.07
C GLU A 206 1.26 24.90 28.26
N HIS A 207 0.73 25.45 27.17
CA HIS A 207 -0.39 26.41 27.24
C HIS A 207 -1.66 25.78 27.83
N LEU A 208 -1.96 24.52 27.50
CA LEU A 208 -3.07 23.78 28.11
C LEU A 208 -2.90 23.62 29.62
N ILE A 209 -1.68 23.32 30.09
CA ILE A 209 -1.35 23.23 31.51
C ILE A 209 -1.58 24.57 32.21
N GLU A 210 -1.07 25.66 31.64
CA GLU A 210 -1.26 27.02 32.17
C GLU A 210 -2.74 27.37 32.28
N ASN A 211 -3.54 27.05 31.25
CA ASN A 211 -4.97 27.27 31.27
C ASN A 211 -5.66 26.50 32.41
N VAL A 212 -5.29 25.24 32.65
CA VAL A 212 -5.82 24.44 33.77
C VAL A 212 -5.38 25.01 35.12
N GLU A 213 -4.13 25.45 35.24
CA GLU A 213 -3.60 26.08 36.47
C GLU A 213 -4.36 27.38 36.79
N GLN A 214 -4.72 28.18 35.79
CA GLN A 214 -5.50 29.41 35.97
C GLN A 214 -6.96 29.16 36.36
N LEU A 215 -7.54 27.99 36.07
CA LEU A 215 -8.93 27.68 36.49
C LEU A 215 -9.10 27.75 38.01
N LEU A 216 -8.03 27.49 38.76
CA LEU A 216 -8.02 27.58 40.22
C LEU A 216 -8.22 29.01 40.73
N GLU A 217 -7.89 30.01 39.92
CA GLU A 217 -7.98 31.44 40.29
C GLU A 217 -9.34 32.05 39.90
N GLN A 218 -10.08 31.41 38.99
CA GLN A 218 -11.30 31.96 38.38
C GLN A 218 -12.57 31.81 39.23
N ASN A 219 -12.49 31.25 40.44
CA ASN A 219 -13.63 31.04 41.37
C ASN A 219 -14.89 30.47 40.67
N LEU A 220 -14.69 29.50 39.78
CA LEU A 220 -15.77 28.89 39.01
C LEU A 220 -16.64 27.98 39.89
N ALA A 221 -17.90 27.83 39.51
CA ALA A 221 -18.77 26.83 40.12
C ALA A 221 -18.20 25.41 39.91
N PRO A 222 -18.26 24.51 40.92
CA PRO A 222 -17.61 23.19 40.83
C PRO A 222 -18.05 22.33 39.63
N ALA A 223 -19.31 22.44 39.20
CA ALA A 223 -19.80 21.73 38.02
C ALA A 223 -19.16 22.22 36.71
N GLU A 224 -18.93 23.54 36.59
CA GLU A 224 -18.30 24.14 35.42
C GLU A 224 -16.79 23.87 35.41
N LEU A 225 -16.15 23.96 36.58
CA LEU A 225 -14.74 23.59 36.76
C LEU A 225 -14.48 22.13 36.35
N ALA A 226 -15.35 21.20 36.76
CA ALA A 226 -15.28 19.79 36.32
C ALA A 226 -15.40 19.62 34.80
N ARG A 227 -16.29 20.39 34.15
CA ARG A 227 -16.46 20.37 32.70
C ARG A 227 -15.20 20.83 31.98
N GLN A 228 -14.56 21.89 32.46
CA GLN A 228 -13.33 22.42 31.87
C GLN A 228 -12.13 21.49 32.06
N VAL A 229 -11.98 20.87 33.24
CA VAL A 229 -10.95 19.83 33.47
C VAL A 229 -11.15 18.64 32.53
N GLN A 230 -12.39 18.19 32.34
CA GLN A 230 -12.70 17.10 31.40
C GLN A 230 -12.34 17.49 29.96
N ALA A 231 -12.67 18.72 29.53
CA ALA A 231 -12.32 19.23 28.22
C ALA A 231 -10.80 19.29 28.02
N ALA A 232 -10.05 19.73 29.04
CA ALA A 232 -8.59 19.76 29.00
C ALA A 232 -7.99 18.35 28.84
N ARG A 233 -8.52 17.35 29.54
CA ARG A 233 -8.10 15.94 29.40
C ARG A 233 -8.35 15.39 28.00
N MET A 234 -9.47 15.77 27.38
CA MET A 234 -9.77 15.40 25.99
C MET A 234 -8.80 16.07 25.02
N ALA A 235 -8.56 17.38 25.17
CA ALA A 235 -7.61 18.13 24.35
C ALA A 235 -6.18 17.56 24.46
N TRP A 236 -5.75 17.18 25.67
CA TRP A 236 -4.48 16.50 25.87
C TRP A 236 -4.38 15.20 25.06
N LYS A 237 -5.43 14.37 25.11
CA LYS A 237 -5.49 13.09 24.39
C LYS A 237 -5.45 13.28 22.87
N GLU A 238 -6.10 14.32 22.34
CA GLU A 238 -6.03 14.65 20.91
C GLU A 238 -4.60 14.99 20.46
N MET A 239 -3.83 15.66 21.31
CA MET A 239 -2.43 16.01 21.08
C MET A 239 -1.47 14.81 21.10
N ASP A 240 -1.86 13.64 21.61
CA ASP A 240 -1.01 12.44 21.60
C ASP A 240 -0.71 11.92 20.19
N SER A 241 -1.55 12.28 19.20
CA SER A 241 -1.28 12.07 17.77
C SER A 241 -0.01 12.79 17.27
N GLY A 242 0.42 13.86 17.96
CA GLY A 242 1.65 14.61 17.71
C GLY A 242 2.90 13.99 18.31
N GLY A 243 2.77 12.86 19.01
CA GLY A 243 3.85 12.12 19.65
C GLY A 243 3.77 12.12 21.18
N VAL A 244 4.52 11.22 21.80
CA VAL A 244 4.49 11.00 23.26
C VAL A 244 4.94 12.25 24.01
N ALA A 245 4.15 12.68 24.98
CA ALA A 245 4.47 13.82 25.83
C ALA A 245 5.71 13.53 26.70
N PRO A 246 6.59 14.53 26.93
CA PRO A 246 7.60 14.45 27.97
C PRO A 246 6.97 14.13 29.32
N ARG A 247 7.56 13.17 30.06
CA ARG A 247 7.05 12.72 31.37
C ARG A 247 6.82 13.87 32.36
N ALA A 248 7.67 14.90 32.31
CA ALA A 248 7.54 16.09 33.15
C ALA A 248 6.28 16.91 32.82
N LEU A 249 5.97 17.13 31.53
CA LEU A 249 4.77 17.87 31.11
C LEU A 249 3.50 17.10 31.49
N TRP A 250 3.46 15.79 31.24
CA TRP A 250 2.33 14.96 31.67
C TRP A 250 2.10 15.02 33.17
N LYS A 251 3.17 14.88 33.97
CA LYS A 251 3.04 14.95 35.44
C LYS A 251 2.49 16.30 35.90
N ARG A 252 2.99 17.40 35.33
CA ARG A 252 2.50 18.75 35.67
C ARG A 252 1.04 18.92 35.29
N PHE A 253 0.65 18.47 34.09
CA PHE A 253 -0.74 18.48 33.63
C PHE A 253 -1.67 17.67 34.56
N ASP A 254 -1.32 16.43 34.85
CA ASP A 254 -2.13 15.55 35.68
C ASP A 254 -2.31 16.12 37.09
N THR A 255 -1.21 16.62 37.69
CA THR A 255 -1.26 17.31 38.99
C THR A 255 -2.14 18.58 38.93
N ALA A 256 -2.07 19.38 37.87
CA ALA A 256 -2.91 20.56 37.71
C ALA A 256 -4.40 20.18 37.61
N CYS A 257 -4.73 19.15 36.80
CA CYS A 257 -6.08 18.63 36.70
C CYS A 257 -6.60 18.06 38.04
N GLU A 258 -5.77 17.32 38.79
CA GLU A 258 -6.15 16.76 40.08
C GLU A 258 -6.46 17.83 41.12
N ARG A 259 -5.67 18.92 41.14
CA ARG A 259 -5.91 20.09 41.98
C ARG A 259 -7.17 20.83 41.56
N ALA A 260 -7.34 21.10 40.27
CA ALA A 260 -8.55 21.76 39.74
C ALA A 260 -9.83 20.95 40.01
N TYR A 261 -9.75 19.62 40.03
CA TYR A 261 -10.91 18.76 40.28
C TYR A 261 -11.22 18.50 41.76
N GLU A 262 -10.31 18.86 42.68
CA GLU A 262 -10.50 18.65 44.12
C GLU A 262 -11.80 19.24 44.68
N PRO A 263 -12.14 20.54 44.48
CA PRO A 263 -13.41 21.10 44.96
C PRO A 263 -14.63 20.44 44.32
N CYS A 264 -14.50 19.97 43.07
CA CYS A 264 -15.54 19.25 42.36
C CYS A 264 -15.87 17.92 43.04
N ARG A 265 -14.87 17.22 43.59
CA ARG A 265 -15.10 15.96 44.32
C ARG A 265 -16.02 16.17 45.52
N ALA A 266 -15.73 17.17 46.35
CA ALA A 266 -16.55 17.47 47.53
C ALA A 266 -17.98 17.84 47.12
N TYR A 267 -18.14 18.76 46.16
CA TYR A 267 -19.46 19.18 45.67
C TYR A 267 -20.30 18.00 45.14
N PHE A 268 -19.71 17.12 44.31
CA PHE A 268 -20.45 15.98 43.76
C PHE A 268 -20.76 14.91 44.82
N GLN A 269 -19.92 14.75 45.84
CA GLN A 269 -20.20 13.89 46.99
C GLN A 269 -21.38 14.42 47.80
N GLU A 270 -21.41 15.72 48.13
CA GLU A 270 -22.53 16.34 48.83
C GLU A 270 -23.83 16.23 48.03
N GLN A 271 -23.77 16.52 46.73
CA GLN A 271 -24.91 16.37 45.82
C GLN A 271 -25.40 14.91 45.75
N ALA A 272 -24.50 13.93 45.82
CA ALA A 272 -24.88 12.52 45.86
C ALA A 272 -25.55 12.16 47.19
N ALA A 273 -25.00 12.61 48.31
CA ALA A 273 -25.57 12.42 49.65
C ALA A 273 -26.97 13.04 49.75
N LEU A 274 -27.15 14.26 49.25
CA LEU A 274 -28.44 14.94 49.24
C LEU A 274 -29.48 14.17 48.40
N ARG A 275 -29.10 13.66 47.22
CA ARG A 275 -29.99 12.80 46.41
C ARG A 275 -30.36 11.50 47.11
N GLN A 276 -29.47 10.95 47.93
CA GLN A 276 -29.74 9.76 48.74
C GLN A 276 -30.67 10.08 49.92
N GLN A 277 -30.50 11.23 50.58
CA GLN A 277 -31.42 11.71 51.61
C GLN A 277 -32.82 11.93 51.03
N HIS A 278 -32.94 12.61 49.89
CA HIS A 278 -34.22 12.78 49.20
C HIS A 278 -34.88 11.44 48.84
N LEU A 279 -34.09 10.43 48.49
CA LEU A 279 -34.61 9.09 48.23
C LEU A 279 -35.20 8.47 49.51
N ALA A 280 -34.49 8.56 50.63
CA ALA A 280 -34.96 8.07 51.92
C ALA A 280 -36.23 8.80 52.40
N GLU A 281 -36.30 10.13 52.24
CA GLU A 281 -37.49 10.93 52.55
C GLU A 281 -38.69 10.53 51.69
N ARG A 282 -38.49 10.31 50.38
CA ARG A 282 -39.55 9.83 49.48
C ARG A 282 -40.01 8.42 49.83
N GLN A 283 -39.09 7.55 50.25
CA GLN A 283 -39.41 6.21 50.74
C GLN A 283 -40.24 6.28 52.01
N SER A 284 -39.80 7.04 53.02
CA SER A 284 -40.54 7.25 54.27
C SER A 284 -41.94 7.82 54.01
N LEU A 285 -42.07 8.79 53.10
CA LEU A 285 -43.39 9.36 52.76
C LEU A 285 -44.32 8.33 52.12
N CYS A 286 -43.79 7.41 51.31
CA CYS A 286 -44.56 6.30 50.75
C CYS A 286 -44.92 5.28 51.83
N ASP A 287 -44.00 4.95 52.74
CA ASP A 287 -44.23 4.04 53.86
C ASP A 287 -45.32 4.60 54.79
N ASP A 288 -45.23 5.89 55.16
CA ASP A 288 -46.21 6.59 55.99
C ASP A 288 -47.60 6.62 55.34
N LEU A 289 -47.67 6.88 54.01
CA LEU A 289 -48.93 6.89 53.28
C LEU A 289 -49.54 5.49 53.21
N GLN A 290 -48.71 4.48 52.97
CA GLN A 290 -49.13 3.09 52.91
C GLN A 290 -49.64 2.60 54.28
N GLN A 291 -48.90 2.87 55.34
CA GLN A 291 -49.29 2.49 56.71
C GLN A 291 -50.61 3.15 57.11
N TRP A 292 -50.76 4.45 56.83
CA TRP A 292 -52.02 5.16 57.09
C TRP A 292 -53.19 4.57 56.30
N LEU A 293 -52.97 4.22 55.02
CA LEU A 293 -53.99 3.57 54.18
C LEU A 293 -54.43 2.21 54.75
N GLU A 294 -53.49 1.41 55.26
CA GLU A 294 -53.73 0.10 55.88
C GLU A 294 -54.44 0.19 57.24
N GLN A 295 -54.14 1.23 58.04
CA GLN A 295 -54.70 1.43 59.38
C GLN A 295 -56.08 2.12 59.38
N THR A 296 -56.42 2.82 58.30
CA THR A 296 -57.70 3.52 58.20
C THR A 296 -58.83 2.51 57.92
N ASP A 297 -59.85 2.48 58.77
CA ASP A 297 -61.05 1.68 58.53
C ASP A 297 -62.00 2.38 57.54
N TRP A 298 -61.80 2.08 56.26
CA TRP A 298 -62.59 2.65 55.15
C TRP A 298 -64.05 2.18 55.11
N SER A 299 -64.46 1.21 55.94
CA SER A 299 -65.83 0.66 55.96
C SER A 299 -66.70 1.25 57.08
N SER A 300 -66.11 2.02 57.99
CA SER A 300 -66.82 2.67 59.08
C SER A 300 -67.61 3.89 58.61
N SER A 301 -68.79 4.13 59.19
CA SER A 301 -69.58 5.36 58.98
C SER A 301 -68.96 6.62 59.62
N SER A 302 -67.81 6.50 60.30
CA SER A 302 -67.12 7.57 61.01
C SER A 302 -65.88 8.13 60.29
N VAL A 303 -65.66 7.81 59.01
CA VAL A 303 -64.51 8.32 58.25
C VAL A 303 -64.67 9.82 57.99
N ASP A 304 -63.76 10.64 58.50
CA ASP A 304 -63.72 12.07 58.18
C ASP A 304 -63.03 12.30 56.83
N TRP A 305 -63.84 12.42 55.77
CA TRP A 305 -63.38 12.68 54.41
C TRP A 305 -62.64 14.01 54.25
N ARG A 306 -62.87 14.99 55.13
CA ARG A 306 -62.09 16.24 55.14
C ARG A 306 -60.67 15.99 55.63
N GLU A 307 -60.51 15.14 56.64
CA GLU A 307 -59.20 14.71 57.14
C GLU A 307 -58.43 13.91 56.09
N VAL A 308 -59.08 12.97 55.41
CA VAL A 308 -58.52 12.20 54.29
C VAL A 308 -58.02 13.13 53.17
N SER A 309 -58.85 14.09 52.75
CA SER A 309 -58.49 15.06 51.71
C SER A 309 -57.32 15.95 52.11
N SER A 310 -57.32 16.43 53.36
CA SER A 310 -56.24 17.23 53.93
C SER A 310 -54.92 16.44 53.97
N ARG A 311 -54.96 15.16 54.37
CA ARG A 311 -53.78 14.28 54.40
C ARG A 311 -53.18 14.10 53.00
N ILE A 312 -53.99 13.85 51.97
CA ILE A 312 -53.51 13.71 50.59
C ILE A 312 -52.85 15.00 50.11
N GLN A 313 -53.48 16.15 50.34
CA GLN A 313 -52.93 17.45 49.96
C GLN A 313 -51.56 17.68 50.63
N LYS A 314 -51.45 17.37 51.92
CA LYS A 314 -50.18 17.46 52.68
C LYS A 314 -49.11 16.53 52.11
N THR A 315 -49.43 15.27 51.83
CA THR A 315 -48.49 14.30 51.24
C THR A 315 -48.04 14.74 49.84
N GLN A 316 -48.95 15.27 49.01
CA GLN A 316 -48.59 15.82 47.69
C GLN A 316 -47.69 17.05 47.79
N GLN A 317 -47.92 17.91 48.77
CA GLN A 317 -47.06 19.05 49.03
C GLN A 317 -45.66 18.60 49.47
N GLN A 318 -45.58 17.67 50.43
CA GLN A 318 -44.30 17.11 50.91
C GLN A 318 -43.53 16.43 49.77
N TRP A 319 -44.19 15.63 48.94
CA TRP A 319 -43.55 14.98 47.79
C TRP A 319 -42.93 15.99 46.80
N ARG A 320 -43.61 17.10 46.53
CA ARG A 320 -43.10 18.16 45.65
C ARG A 320 -41.94 18.94 46.27
N GLN A 321 -41.88 19.01 47.59
CA GLN A 321 -40.79 19.69 48.32
C GLN A 321 -39.53 18.83 48.38
N ILE A 322 -39.65 17.50 48.39
CA ILE A 322 -38.48 16.61 48.36
C ILE A 322 -37.78 16.71 47.00
N GLY A 323 -36.51 17.10 47.03
CA GLY A 323 -35.72 17.37 45.83
C GLY A 323 -35.43 16.13 44.97
N ALA A 324 -34.56 16.30 43.97
CA ALA A 324 -34.27 15.25 43.01
C ALA A 324 -33.59 14.03 43.67
N VAL A 325 -33.89 12.85 43.15
CA VAL A 325 -33.20 11.58 43.49
C VAL A 325 -32.33 11.11 42.33
N ASN A 326 -31.44 10.16 42.62
CA ASN A 326 -30.59 9.50 41.64
C ASN A 326 -31.42 8.88 40.50
N ARG A 327 -30.82 8.85 39.30
CA ARG A 327 -31.51 8.48 38.06
C ARG A 327 -32.00 7.02 38.08
N ALA A 328 -31.28 6.12 38.75
CA ALA A 328 -31.61 4.70 38.76
C ALA A 328 -32.88 4.41 39.59
N GLU A 329 -33.09 5.15 40.67
CA GLU A 329 -34.13 4.92 41.68
C GLU A 329 -35.39 5.75 41.39
N ARG A 330 -35.24 6.86 40.64
CA ARG A 330 -36.32 7.81 40.33
C ARG A 330 -37.60 7.15 39.82
N ARG A 331 -37.50 6.29 38.81
CA ARG A 331 -38.68 5.66 38.19
C ARG A 331 -39.42 4.73 39.15
N ALA A 332 -38.69 4.00 39.97
CA ALA A 332 -39.27 3.05 40.91
C ALA A 332 -40.03 3.77 42.03
N ILE A 333 -39.42 4.79 42.63
CA ILE A 333 -40.05 5.54 43.73
C ILE A 333 -41.24 6.36 43.25
N GLU A 334 -41.18 6.95 42.05
CA GLU A 334 -42.33 7.65 41.44
C GLU A 334 -43.51 6.71 41.17
N LYS A 335 -43.25 5.51 40.63
CA LYS A 335 -44.31 4.51 40.40
C LYS A 335 -44.98 4.08 41.70
N ARG A 336 -44.18 3.84 42.75
CA ARG A 336 -44.69 3.46 44.08
C ARG A 336 -45.62 4.54 44.64
N TYR A 337 -45.17 5.79 44.62
CA TYR A 337 -45.94 6.93 45.10
C TYR A 337 -47.27 7.10 44.33
N GLN A 338 -47.23 7.04 43.01
CA GLN A 338 -48.43 7.17 42.17
C GLN A 338 -49.45 6.05 42.44
N SER A 339 -48.99 4.80 42.61
CA SER A 339 -49.86 3.67 42.96
C SER A 339 -50.57 3.90 44.31
N LEU A 340 -49.84 4.37 45.33
CA LEU A 340 -50.42 4.66 46.64
C LEU A 340 -51.43 5.82 46.58
N LEU A 341 -51.11 6.90 45.86
CA LEU A 341 -52.06 7.99 45.65
C LEU A 341 -53.34 7.52 44.95
N GLN A 342 -53.22 6.69 43.91
CA GLN A 342 -54.37 6.16 43.18
C GLN A 342 -55.26 5.29 44.08
N GLN A 343 -54.67 4.46 44.95
CA GLN A 343 -55.41 3.65 45.91
C GLN A 343 -56.21 4.52 46.88
N VAL A 344 -55.60 5.56 47.45
CA VAL A 344 -56.28 6.48 48.36
C VAL A 344 -57.38 7.27 47.64
N GLN A 345 -57.12 7.75 46.42
CA GLN A 345 -58.13 8.45 45.61
C GLN A 345 -59.31 7.56 45.23
N GLY A 346 -59.07 6.27 44.96
CA GLY A 346 -60.13 5.30 44.71
C GLY A 346 -61.06 5.10 45.91
N LYS A 347 -60.60 5.36 47.15
CA LYS A 347 -61.45 5.35 48.34
C LYS A 347 -62.34 6.59 48.47
N LEU A 348 -61.95 7.72 47.86
CA LEU A 348 -62.70 8.98 47.84
C LEU A 348 -63.80 9.04 46.77
N GLN A 349 -63.58 8.42 45.61
CA GLN A 349 -64.54 8.44 44.48
C GLN A 349 -65.94 7.84 44.74
N PRO A 350 -66.16 6.84 45.60
CA PRO A 350 -67.50 6.28 45.80
C PRO A 350 -68.46 7.13 46.67
N GLN A 351 -68.09 8.35 47.11
CA GLN A 351 -68.88 9.17 48.04
C GLN A 351 -69.16 10.64 47.61
N ILE A 352 -68.88 10.99 46.35
CA ILE A 352 -69.46 12.17 45.67
C ILE A 352 -70.55 11.65 44.74
#